data_AF-A0A2W2BD12-F1
#
_entry.id   AF-A0A2W2BD12-F1
#
_cell.length_a   1.000
_cell.length_b   1.000
_cell.length_c   1.000
_cell.angle_alpha   90.00
_cell.angle_beta   90.00
_cell.angle_gamma   90.00
#
_symmetry.space_group_name_H-M   'P 1'
#
loop_
_entity.id
_entity.type
_entity.pdbx_description
1 polymer ?
#
loop_
_entity_poly.entity_id
_entity_poly.type
_entity_poly.pdbx_seq_one_letter_code
_entity_poly.pdbx_strand_id
1 'polypeptide(L)'
;MTLPVPHLDDRTFLDLVTEARERIRQSCPGWTDLSAHDPGIALLEAFAYLTEVMIYRLNQLPEKAYVAFLNLLGVAQHAPSVAWADVRFTRTAGGSGPIRIPAGTRVAAARGADPRPVVFVTTEPALLPAGQVEVTVRMHHCEPVEAELLGLGTGQPGQVLRAARAPLARTAEPLDLLLGVEVPAGTVELGAAAREHEGRTFEIWRPVDSFAGVGPQAKVYRVDRCSGTVTFAPALDLRDPPEPHATAVGGATDGDAGP
;
A
#
# COMPACT_ATOMS: atom_id res chain seq x y z
N MET A 1 21.33 3.03 -15.25
CA MET A 1 22.53 2.38 -14.71
C MET A 1 22.17 1.87 -13.32
N THR A 2 21.99 0.57 -13.15
CA THR A 2 21.83 -0.05 -11.82
C THR A 2 23.20 -0.07 -11.14
N LEU A 3 23.30 0.44 -9.92
CA LEU A 3 24.51 0.28 -9.12
C LEU A 3 24.67 -1.23 -8.84
N PRO A 4 25.83 -1.84 -9.14
CA PRO A 4 26.06 -3.25 -8.83
C PRO A 4 25.99 -3.43 -7.31
N VAL A 5 25.28 -4.48 -6.86
CA VAL A 5 25.20 -4.81 -5.44
C VAL A 5 26.54 -5.43 -5.03
N PRO A 6 27.31 -4.81 -4.13
CA PRO A 6 28.61 -5.34 -3.74
C PRO A 6 28.43 -6.58 -2.86
N HIS A 7 29.27 -7.59 -3.07
CA HIS A 7 29.51 -8.61 -2.06
C HIS A 7 30.36 -7.98 -0.95
N LEU A 8 29.84 -7.95 0.27
CA LEU A 8 30.52 -7.37 1.43
C LEU A 8 31.65 -8.29 1.93
N ASP A 9 31.49 -9.59 1.76
CA ASP A 9 32.48 -10.62 2.06
C ASP A 9 32.28 -11.78 1.07
N ASP A 10 33.35 -12.21 0.42
CA ASP A 10 33.37 -13.23 -0.64
C ASP A 10 34.03 -14.54 -0.21
N ARG A 11 34.43 -14.67 1.06
CA ARG A 11 35.07 -15.87 1.60
C ARG A 11 34.11 -17.05 1.60
N THR A 12 34.57 -18.16 1.04
CA THR A 12 33.89 -19.45 1.07
C THR A 12 34.30 -20.26 2.30
N PHE A 13 33.57 -21.35 2.57
CA PHE A 13 33.96 -22.35 3.57
C PHE A 13 35.43 -22.76 3.45
N LEU A 14 35.90 -23.03 2.21
CA LEU A 14 37.25 -23.50 1.98
C LEU A 14 38.30 -22.43 2.30
N ASP A 15 38.01 -21.17 1.97
CA ASP A 15 38.88 -20.03 2.30
C ASP A 15 39.02 -19.89 3.81
N LEU A 16 37.89 -19.99 4.53
CA LEU A 16 37.84 -19.91 5.99
C LEU A 16 38.60 -21.05 6.67
N VAL A 17 38.43 -22.29 6.20
CA VAL A 17 39.16 -23.46 6.73
C VAL A 17 40.66 -23.33 6.46
N THR A 18 41.03 -22.90 5.25
CA THR A 18 42.43 -22.74 4.84
C THR A 18 43.12 -21.66 5.68
N GLU A 19 42.48 -20.49 5.83
CA GLU A 19 42.98 -19.39 6.64
C GLU A 19 43.12 -19.79 8.10
N ALA A 20 42.13 -20.51 8.65
CA ALA A 20 42.17 -20.96 10.04
C ALA A 20 43.29 -22.00 10.29
N ARG A 21 43.51 -22.93 9.36
CA ARG A 21 44.64 -23.89 9.43
C ARG A 21 45.99 -23.19 9.38
N GLU A 22 46.14 -22.16 8.55
CA GLU A 22 47.36 -21.35 8.52
C GLU A 22 47.61 -20.65 9.86
N ARG A 23 46.56 -20.05 10.45
CA ARG A 23 46.66 -19.43 11.76
C ARG A 23 47.06 -20.42 12.85
N ILE A 24 46.49 -21.63 12.87
CA ILE A 24 46.84 -22.69 13.84
C ILE A 24 48.32 -23.05 13.77
N ARG A 25 48.88 -23.22 12.56
CA ARG A 25 50.31 -23.55 12.39
C ARG A 25 51.24 -22.51 13.01
N GLN A 26 50.83 -21.24 13.00
CA GLN A 26 51.63 -20.13 13.53
C GLN A 26 51.44 -19.93 15.04
N SER A 27 50.21 -20.09 15.55
CA SER A 27 49.87 -19.75 16.94
C SER A 27 49.87 -20.94 17.90
N CYS A 28 49.70 -22.16 17.40
CA CYS A 28 49.55 -23.39 18.19
C CYS A 28 50.48 -24.50 17.69
N PRO A 29 51.82 -24.34 17.77
CA PRO A 29 52.78 -25.31 17.25
C PRO A 29 52.70 -26.70 17.92
N GLY A 30 52.08 -26.80 19.10
CA GLY A 30 51.81 -28.07 19.78
C GLY A 30 50.65 -28.89 19.20
N TRP A 31 49.81 -28.28 18.35
CA TRP A 31 48.72 -28.97 17.67
C TRP A 31 49.21 -29.48 16.31
N THR A 32 49.51 -30.78 16.25
CA THR A 32 50.22 -31.41 15.13
C THR A 32 49.31 -32.17 14.17
N ASP A 33 48.17 -32.69 14.64
CA ASP A 33 47.19 -33.36 13.79
C ASP A 33 46.15 -32.35 13.27
N LEU A 34 46.26 -32.02 11.98
CA LEU A 34 45.31 -31.17 11.25
C LEU A 34 44.50 -31.99 10.22
N SER A 35 44.38 -33.29 10.43
CA SER A 35 43.56 -34.16 9.60
C SER A 35 42.07 -34.03 9.91
N ALA A 36 41.22 -34.56 9.03
CA ALA A 36 39.77 -34.59 9.24
C ALA A 36 39.32 -35.48 10.43
N HIS A 37 40.22 -36.28 11.00
CA HIS A 37 39.92 -37.13 12.16
C HIS A 37 40.13 -36.40 13.48
N ASP A 38 40.82 -35.25 13.47
CA ASP A 38 41.01 -34.45 14.66
C ASP A 38 39.68 -33.73 15.03
N PRO A 39 39.19 -33.90 16.27
CA PRO A 39 37.92 -33.29 16.68
C PRO A 39 37.96 -31.76 16.71
N GLY A 40 39.13 -31.16 16.89
CA GLY A 40 39.31 -29.70 16.80
C GLY A 40 39.17 -29.19 15.37
N ILE A 41 39.67 -29.94 14.38
CA ILE A 41 39.44 -29.64 12.96
C ILE A 41 37.95 -29.78 12.60
N ALA A 42 37.27 -30.81 13.10
CA ALA A 42 35.83 -30.95 12.88
C ALA A 42 35.03 -29.76 13.45
N LEU A 43 35.39 -29.26 14.63
CA LEU A 43 34.81 -28.04 15.20
C LEU A 43 35.11 -26.81 14.34
N LEU A 44 36.35 -26.67 13.89
CA LEU A 44 36.77 -25.57 13.01
C LEU A 44 35.96 -25.56 11.71
N GLU A 45 35.77 -26.72 11.07
CA GLU A 45 34.93 -26.87 9.89
C GLU A 45 33.47 -26.50 10.20
N ALA A 46 32.91 -26.94 11.34
CA ALA A 46 31.57 -26.53 11.75
C ALA A 46 31.45 -25.00 11.92
N PHE A 47 32.44 -24.34 12.54
CA PHE A 47 32.46 -22.89 12.68
C PHE A 47 32.66 -22.17 11.35
N ALA A 48 33.47 -22.71 10.44
CA ALA A 48 33.64 -22.18 9.09
C ALA A 48 32.31 -22.21 8.33
N TYR A 49 31.56 -23.31 8.42
CA TYR A 49 30.23 -23.42 7.82
C TYR A 49 29.24 -22.40 8.41
N LEU A 50 29.18 -22.29 9.74
CA LEU A 50 28.32 -21.28 10.39
C LEU A 50 28.70 -19.85 9.97
N THR A 51 29.99 -19.59 9.78
CA THR A 51 30.51 -18.30 9.33
C THR A 51 30.13 -18.02 7.88
N GLU A 52 30.24 -19.00 6.98
CA GLU A 52 29.79 -18.86 5.59
C GLU A 52 28.28 -18.56 5.50
N VAL A 53 27.45 -19.20 6.34
CA VAL A 53 26.02 -18.86 6.45
C VAL A 53 25.81 -17.43 6.94
N MET A 54 26.65 -16.94 7.84
CA MET A 54 26.60 -15.54 8.29
C MET A 54 27.04 -14.57 7.20
N ILE A 55 28.09 -14.88 6.44
CA ILE A 55 28.55 -14.13 5.27
C ILE A 55 27.44 -14.04 4.23
N TYR A 56 26.76 -15.16 3.94
CA TYR A 56 25.59 -15.17 3.06
C TYR A 56 24.52 -14.17 3.53
N ARG A 57 24.18 -14.17 4.83
CA ARG A 57 23.18 -13.23 5.38
C ARG A 57 23.65 -11.78 5.32
N LEU A 58 24.94 -11.52 5.56
CA LEU A 58 25.53 -10.19 5.45
C LEU A 58 25.44 -9.67 4.01
N ASN A 59 25.68 -10.52 3.02
CA ASN A 59 25.58 -10.16 1.61
C ASN A 59 24.14 -9.85 1.15
N GLN A 60 23.12 -10.17 1.95
CA GLN A 60 21.73 -9.75 1.70
C GLN A 60 21.40 -8.37 2.30
N LEU A 61 22.31 -7.75 3.07
CA LEU A 61 22.11 -6.45 3.69
C LEU A 61 22.02 -5.29 2.69
N PRO A 62 22.89 -5.19 1.65
CA PRO A 62 22.87 -4.06 0.74
C PRO A 62 21.52 -3.86 0.04
N GLU A 63 20.87 -4.95 -0.40
CA GLU A 63 19.56 -4.90 -1.05
C GLU A 63 18.47 -4.41 -0.06
N LYS A 64 18.46 -4.94 1.17
CA LYS A 64 17.52 -4.49 2.21
C LYS A 64 17.71 -3.03 2.58
N ALA A 65 18.96 -2.58 2.69
CA ALA A 65 19.29 -1.19 2.97
C ALA A 65 18.82 -0.27 1.84
N TYR A 66 19.03 -0.67 0.58
CA TYR A 66 18.56 0.07 -0.59
C TYR A 66 17.04 0.28 -0.56
N VAL A 67 16.25 -0.79 -0.32
CA VAL A 67 14.79 -0.69 -0.19
C VAL A 67 14.40 0.19 1.01
N ALA A 68 15.09 0.07 2.15
CA ALA A 68 14.82 0.90 3.32
C ALA A 68 15.07 2.39 3.05
N PHE A 69 16.14 2.73 2.33
CA PHE A 69 16.42 4.11 1.92
C PHE A 69 15.38 4.64 0.92
N LEU A 70 14.92 3.82 -0.04
CA LEU A 70 13.82 4.20 -0.94
C LEU A 70 12.54 4.52 -0.15
N ASN A 71 12.19 3.67 0.82
CA ASN A 71 11.04 3.90 1.69
C ASN A 71 11.20 5.17 2.52
N LEU A 72 12.39 5.45 3.05
CA LEU A 72 12.68 6.67 3.81
C LEU A 72 12.56 7.94 2.95
N LEU A 73 12.98 7.87 1.69
CA LEU A 73 12.80 8.94 0.71
C LEU A 73 11.34 9.10 0.24
N GLY A 74 10.43 8.25 0.72
CA GLY A 74 9.02 8.26 0.33
C GLY A 74 8.79 7.74 -1.09
N VAL A 75 9.75 7.01 -1.67
CA VAL A 75 9.59 6.39 -2.99
C VAL A 75 8.61 5.22 -2.87
N ALA A 76 7.41 5.43 -3.39
CA ALA A 76 6.39 4.39 -3.50
C ALA A 76 6.40 3.78 -4.91
N GLN A 77 6.00 2.51 -5.01
CA GLN A 77 5.70 1.92 -6.30
C GLN A 77 4.49 2.63 -6.92
N HIS A 78 4.56 2.90 -8.22
CA HIS A 78 3.41 3.43 -8.93
C HIS A 78 2.29 2.40 -8.92
N ALA A 79 1.08 2.83 -8.58
CA ALA A 79 -0.11 2.02 -8.74
C ALA A 79 -0.22 1.53 -10.20
N PRO A 80 -0.75 0.31 -10.44
CA PRO A 80 -0.94 -0.18 -11.79
C PRO A 80 -1.82 0.80 -12.58
N SER A 81 -1.39 1.16 -13.78
CA SER A 81 -2.14 2.07 -14.65
C SER A 81 -2.99 1.27 -15.64
N VAL A 82 -4.23 1.68 -15.83
CA VAL A 82 -5.15 1.02 -16.74
C VAL A 82 -4.79 1.35 -18.19
N ALA A 83 -4.69 0.32 -19.04
CA ALA A 83 -4.62 0.52 -20.48
C ALA A 83 -5.98 1.01 -21.00
N TRP A 84 -5.98 1.97 -21.93
CA TRP A 84 -7.20 2.54 -22.49
C TRP A 84 -7.13 2.62 -24.01
N ALA A 85 -8.29 2.68 -24.64
CA ALA A 85 -8.46 2.86 -26.08
C ALA A 85 -9.72 3.67 -26.38
N ASP A 86 -9.64 4.53 -27.39
CA ASP A 86 -10.81 5.24 -27.90
C ASP A 86 -11.51 4.35 -28.95
N VAL A 87 -12.74 3.93 -28.62
CA VAL A 87 -13.54 3.02 -29.45
C VAL A 87 -14.67 3.81 -30.11
N ARG A 88 -14.75 3.71 -31.44
CA ARG A 88 -15.81 4.35 -32.22
C ARG A 88 -16.99 3.41 -32.39
N PHE A 89 -18.14 3.80 -31.86
CA PHE A 89 -19.42 3.15 -32.10
C PHE A 89 -20.10 3.79 -33.30
N THR A 90 -20.51 2.99 -34.27
CA THR A 90 -21.23 3.45 -35.46
C THR A 90 -22.63 2.86 -35.48
N ARG A 91 -23.59 3.68 -35.87
CA ARG A 91 -24.99 3.28 -36.02
C ARG A 91 -25.18 2.50 -37.32
N THR A 92 -25.65 1.28 -37.23
CA THR A 92 -26.20 0.54 -38.37
C THR A 92 -27.57 1.13 -38.75
N ALA A 93 -27.82 1.29 -40.06
CA ALA A 93 -28.98 2.01 -40.59
C ALA A 93 -30.33 1.57 -39.98
N GLY A 94 -31.28 2.50 -39.82
CA GLY A 94 -32.67 2.18 -39.42
C GLY A 94 -33.30 3.01 -38.30
N GLY A 95 -32.66 4.07 -37.80
CA GLY A 95 -33.30 4.96 -36.80
C GLY A 95 -32.54 6.25 -36.51
N SER A 96 -33.25 7.34 -36.20
CA SER A 96 -32.69 8.66 -35.89
C SER A 96 -32.65 9.00 -34.40
N GLY A 97 -33.23 8.17 -33.53
CA GLY A 97 -33.29 8.42 -32.09
C GLY A 97 -31.93 8.27 -31.37
N PRO A 98 -31.78 8.84 -30.17
CA PRO A 98 -30.55 8.71 -29.39
C PRO A 98 -30.31 7.25 -28.97
N ILE A 99 -29.05 6.81 -28.95
CA ILE A 99 -28.66 5.46 -28.49
C ILE A 99 -27.76 5.62 -27.26
N ARG A 100 -28.14 4.97 -26.16
CA ARG A 100 -27.34 4.94 -24.93
C ARG A 100 -26.37 3.75 -24.96
N ILE A 101 -25.12 4.00 -24.64
CA ILE A 101 -24.08 3.01 -24.39
C ILE A 101 -23.89 2.96 -22.88
N PRO A 102 -24.39 1.93 -22.18
CA PRO A 102 -24.27 1.85 -20.72
C PRO A 102 -22.82 1.77 -20.25
N ALA A 103 -22.56 2.19 -19.02
CA ALA A 103 -21.34 1.77 -18.31
C ALA A 103 -21.32 0.23 -18.18
N GLY A 104 -20.13 -0.36 -18.21
CA GLY A 104 -19.92 -1.80 -18.23
C GLY A 104 -20.08 -2.46 -19.61
N THR A 105 -20.29 -1.70 -20.68
CA THR A 105 -20.26 -2.22 -22.05
C THR A 105 -18.88 -2.76 -22.35
N ARG A 106 -18.77 -4.03 -22.75
CA ARG A 106 -17.50 -4.72 -23.01
C ARG A 106 -17.23 -4.83 -24.50
N VAL A 107 -16.01 -4.48 -24.91
CA VAL A 107 -15.50 -4.66 -26.29
C VAL A 107 -14.20 -5.42 -26.21
N ALA A 108 -14.11 -6.53 -26.93
CA ALA A 108 -12.89 -7.31 -27.05
C ALA A 108 -12.14 -6.92 -28.33
N ALA A 109 -10.81 -6.82 -28.25
CA ALA A 109 -9.99 -6.77 -29.45
C ALA A 109 -10.17 -8.07 -30.27
N ALA A 110 -10.03 -7.99 -31.60
CA ALA A 110 -10.05 -9.17 -32.45
C ALA A 110 -9.00 -10.19 -31.97
N ARG A 111 -9.35 -11.48 -32.06
CA ARG A 111 -8.53 -12.58 -31.52
C ARG A 111 -7.13 -12.57 -32.17
N GLY A 112 -6.11 -12.25 -31.37
CA GLY A 112 -4.70 -12.36 -31.77
C GLY A 112 -4.17 -13.78 -31.57
N ALA A 113 -2.84 -13.95 -31.59
CA ALA A 113 -2.19 -15.23 -31.30
C ALA A 113 -2.39 -15.70 -29.85
N ASP A 114 -2.73 -14.78 -28.93
CA ASP A 114 -3.01 -15.08 -27.53
C ASP A 114 -4.42 -15.69 -27.36
N PRO A 115 -4.57 -16.83 -26.66
CA PRO A 115 -5.87 -17.44 -26.40
C PRO A 115 -6.82 -16.59 -25.54
N ARG A 116 -6.33 -15.59 -24.80
CA ARG A 116 -7.17 -14.73 -23.93
C ARG A 116 -7.48 -13.40 -24.61
N PRO A 117 -8.77 -13.06 -24.84
CA PRO A 117 -9.11 -11.77 -25.44
C PRO A 117 -8.82 -10.62 -24.46
N VAL A 118 -8.18 -9.56 -24.97
CA VAL A 118 -8.08 -8.29 -24.23
C VAL A 118 -9.43 -7.59 -24.31
N VAL A 119 -10.07 -7.40 -23.15
CA VAL A 119 -11.41 -6.80 -23.03
C VAL A 119 -11.30 -5.41 -22.45
N PHE A 120 -11.86 -4.43 -23.16
CA PHE A 120 -12.05 -3.07 -22.68
C PHE A 120 -13.49 -2.88 -22.24
N VAL A 121 -13.72 -1.98 -21.29
CA VAL A 121 -15.05 -1.67 -20.74
C VAL A 121 -15.29 -0.16 -20.70
N THR A 122 -16.54 0.26 -20.91
CA THR A 122 -16.95 1.65 -20.65
C THR A 122 -17.08 1.88 -19.15
N THR A 123 -16.34 2.83 -18.60
CA THR A 123 -16.42 3.19 -17.16
C THR A 123 -17.61 4.10 -16.87
N GLU A 124 -18.00 4.92 -17.84
CA GLU A 124 -19.15 5.82 -17.76
C GLU A 124 -20.14 5.56 -18.91
N PRO A 125 -21.43 5.88 -18.72
CA PRO A 125 -22.38 5.79 -19.81
C PRO A 125 -22.08 6.86 -20.87
N ALA A 126 -22.10 6.46 -22.15
CA ALA A 126 -22.02 7.38 -23.27
C ALA A 126 -23.35 7.46 -24.01
N LEU A 127 -23.57 8.56 -24.73
CA LEU A 127 -24.76 8.78 -25.55
C LEU A 127 -24.34 9.07 -26.98
N LEU A 128 -24.89 8.31 -27.92
CA LEU A 128 -24.93 8.69 -29.32
C LEU A 128 -26.19 9.56 -29.54
N PRO A 129 -26.06 10.87 -29.78
CA PRO A 129 -27.21 11.75 -29.93
C PRO A 129 -28.11 11.37 -31.11
N ALA A 130 -29.35 11.86 -31.07
CA ALA A 130 -30.26 11.74 -32.21
C ALA A 130 -29.66 12.39 -33.47
N GLY A 131 -29.83 11.75 -34.62
CA GLY A 131 -29.28 12.22 -35.90
C GLY A 131 -27.76 12.04 -36.08
N GLN A 132 -27.02 11.63 -35.05
CA GLN A 132 -25.60 11.32 -35.18
C GLN A 132 -25.40 9.85 -35.60
N VAL A 133 -24.37 9.64 -36.43
CA VAL A 133 -24.03 8.34 -37.01
C VAL A 133 -22.97 7.61 -36.18
N GLU A 134 -22.13 8.35 -35.46
CA GLU A 134 -21.04 7.79 -34.67
C GLU A 134 -20.77 8.56 -33.39
N VAL A 135 -20.18 7.86 -32.42
CA VAL A 135 -19.66 8.43 -31.17
C VAL A 135 -18.37 7.72 -30.80
N THR A 136 -17.38 8.47 -30.34
CA THR A 136 -16.12 7.91 -29.82
C THR A 136 -16.20 7.87 -28.31
N VAL A 137 -15.91 6.71 -27.72
CA VAL A 137 -15.98 6.48 -26.27
C VAL A 137 -14.65 5.92 -25.81
N ARG A 138 -14.08 6.52 -24.76
CA ARG A 138 -12.90 5.98 -24.11
C ARG A 138 -13.26 4.75 -23.30
N MET A 139 -12.56 3.65 -23.54
CA MET A 139 -12.76 2.38 -22.85
C MET A 139 -11.46 1.94 -22.16
N HIS A 140 -11.61 1.21 -21.06
CA HIS A 140 -10.53 0.88 -20.14
C HIS A 140 -10.39 -0.64 -19.98
N HIS A 141 -9.16 -1.16 -19.93
CA HIS A 141 -8.88 -2.55 -19.62
C HIS A 141 -8.82 -2.75 -18.10
N CYS A 142 -10.00 -2.83 -17.48
CA CYS A 142 -10.15 -3.05 -16.05
C CYS A 142 -11.46 -3.78 -15.75
N GLU A 143 -11.61 -4.19 -14.49
CA GLU A 143 -12.92 -4.56 -13.96
C GLU A 143 -13.44 -3.40 -13.11
N PRO A 144 -14.53 -2.72 -13.52
CA PRO A 144 -15.14 -1.69 -12.70
C PRO A 144 -15.80 -2.36 -11.49
N VAL A 145 -15.48 -1.85 -10.31
CA VAL A 145 -16.04 -2.32 -9.05
C VAL A 145 -16.87 -1.18 -8.47
N GLU A 146 -18.15 -1.42 -8.28
CA GLU A 146 -19.05 -0.48 -7.63
C GLU A 146 -19.32 -0.95 -6.20
N ALA A 147 -19.24 -0.02 -5.24
CA ALA A 147 -19.62 -0.21 -3.85
C ALA A 147 -19.06 -1.48 -3.17
N GLU A 148 -17.76 -1.74 -3.32
CA GLU A 148 -17.10 -2.77 -2.53
C GLU A 148 -17.10 -2.40 -1.04
N LEU A 149 -17.66 -3.26 -0.20
CA LEU A 149 -17.62 -3.09 1.25
C LEU A 149 -16.21 -3.40 1.78
N LEU A 150 -15.49 -2.37 2.21
CA LEU A 150 -14.17 -2.53 2.83
C LEU A 150 -14.24 -3.00 4.29
N GLY A 151 -15.33 -2.70 4.99
CA GLY A 151 -15.53 -3.06 6.39
C GLY A 151 -16.43 -2.08 7.12
N LEU A 152 -16.65 -2.35 8.41
CA LEU A 152 -17.39 -1.47 9.31
C LEU A 152 -16.43 -0.64 10.15
N GLY A 153 -16.67 0.68 10.20
CA GLY A 153 -15.92 1.59 11.04
C GLY A 153 -16.26 1.40 12.51
N THR A 154 -15.27 1.24 13.38
CA THR A 154 -15.48 1.23 14.84
C THR A 154 -15.36 2.62 15.46
N GLY A 155 -15.02 3.63 14.65
CA GLY A 155 -14.70 4.99 15.10
C GLY A 155 -13.31 5.11 15.71
N GLN A 156 -12.48 4.06 15.66
CA GLN A 156 -11.14 4.11 16.24
C GLN A 156 -10.13 4.85 15.35
N PRO A 157 -9.22 5.65 15.95
CA PRO A 157 -8.14 6.31 15.23
C PRO A 157 -7.30 5.30 14.44
N GLY A 158 -6.90 5.66 13.22
CA GLY A 158 -5.90 4.93 12.45
C GLY A 158 -6.39 3.57 11.95
N GLN A 159 -7.72 3.40 11.84
CA GLN A 159 -8.30 2.18 11.29
C GLN A 159 -7.70 1.87 9.90
N VAL A 160 -7.37 0.60 9.70
CA VAL A 160 -6.85 0.08 8.44
C VAL A 160 -7.83 -0.95 7.92
N LEU A 161 -8.30 -0.75 6.69
CA LEU A 161 -9.15 -1.68 5.96
C LEU A 161 -8.45 -2.10 4.67
N ARG A 162 -8.86 -3.23 4.11
CA ARG A 162 -8.25 -3.76 2.89
C ARG A 162 -9.33 -4.14 1.89
N ALA A 163 -9.20 -3.63 0.67
CA ALA A 163 -10.01 -4.08 -0.45
C ALA A 163 -9.71 -5.55 -0.76
N ALA A 164 -10.75 -6.33 -0.96
CA ALA A 164 -10.67 -7.70 -1.46
C ALA A 164 -10.13 -7.73 -2.90
N ARG A 165 -10.39 -6.68 -3.70
CA ARG A 165 -10.02 -6.61 -5.12
C ARG A 165 -8.78 -5.75 -5.38
N ALA A 166 -7.65 -6.15 -4.81
CA ALA A 166 -6.35 -5.56 -5.13
C ALA A 166 -5.72 -6.21 -6.39
N PRO A 167 -4.96 -5.46 -7.20
CA PRO A 167 -4.62 -4.06 -7.02
C PRO A 167 -5.68 -3.08 -7.56
N LEU A 168 -5.76 -1.89 -6.97
CA LEU A 168 -6.65 -0.79 -7.37
C LEU A 168 -5.99 0.04 -8.47
N ALA A 169 -6.35 -0.21 -9.72
CA ALA A 169 -5.71 0.45 -10.84
C ALA A 169 -6.01 1.96 -10.90
N ARG A 170 -5.09 2.75 -11.47
CA ARG A 170 -5.28 4.17 -11.77
C ARG A 170 -5.76 4.36 -13.21
N THR A 171 -6.77 5.19 -13.36
CA THR A 171 -7.23 5.78 -14.61
C THR A 171 -6.82 7.26 -14.65
N ALA A 172 -6.72 7.82 -15.85
CA ALA A 172 -6.54 9.27 -16.03
C ALA A 172 -7.87 10.05 -15.95
N GLU A 173 -8.97 9.35 -15.68
CA GLU A 173 -10.31 9.91 -15.58
C GLU A 173 -10.51 10.62 -14.23
N PRO A 174 -11.43 11.61 -14.14
CA PRO A 174 -11.73 12.31 -12.89
C PRO A 174 -12.26 11.39 -11.77
N LEU A 175 -12.87 10.27 -12.14
CA LEU A 175 -13.55 9.32 -11.27
C LEU A 175 -12.76 8.00 -11.15
N ASP A 176 -11.51 8.13 -10.70
CA ASP A 176 -10.57 7.01 -10.63
C ASP A 176 -10.79 6.08 -9.42
N LEU A 177 -10.90 6.64 -8.22
CA LEU A 177 -11.19 5.91 -6.99
C LEU A 177 -12.03 6.80 -6.08
N LEU A 178 -13.20 6.30 -5.69
CA LEU A 178 -14.03 6.92 -4.68
C LEU A 178 -14.08 6.02 -3.44
N LEU A 179 -13.90 6.63 -2.28
CA LEU A 179 -14.15 5.98 -1.01
C LEU A 179 -15.26 6.74 -0.31
N GLY A 180 -16.39 6.05 -0.11
CA GLY A 180 -17.53 6.56 0.61
C GLY A 180 -17.59 5.99 2.02
N VAL A 181 -17.86 6.83 3.01
CA VAL A 181 -18.21 6.40 4.36
C VAL A 181 -19.71 6.60 4.54
N GLU A 182 -20.42 5.55 4.98
CA GLU A 182 -21.86 5.62 5.22
C GLU A 182 -22.16 6.66 6.29
N VAL A 183 -23.11 7.55 6.01
CA VAL A 183 -23.60 8.57 6.94
C VAL A 183 -25.13 8.56 6.95
N PRO A 184 -25.78 8.95 8.06
CA PRO A 184 -27.23 9.09 8.09
C PRO A 184 -27.73 10.07 7.01
N ALA A 185 -28.92 9.80 6.47
CA ALA A 185 -29.52 10.69 5.49
C ALA A 185 -29.70 12.11 6.06
N GLY A 186 -29.28 13.12 5.31
CA GLY A 186 -29.39 14.53 5.71
C GLY A 186 -28.28 15.05 6.63
N THR A 187 -27.27 14.25 6.98
CA THR A 187 -26.12 14.71 7.79
C THR A 187 -24.90 15.09 6.96
N VAL A 188 -24.98 15.01 5.63
CA VAL A 188 -23.89 15.45 4.73
C VAL A 188 -23.75 16.96 4.83
N GLU A 189 -22.54 17.43 5.12
CA GLU A 189 -22.24 18.86 5.20
C GLU A 189 -22.44 19.55 3.86
N LEU A 190 -22.87 20.82 3.89
CA LEU A 190 -23.13 21.60 2.68
C LEU A 190 -21.83 21.76 1.87
N GLY A 191 -21.82 21.23 0.64
CA GLY A 191 -20.66 21.26 -0.24
C GLY A 191 -19.76 20.00 -0.18
N ALA A 192 -20.03 19.06 0.74
CA ALA A 192 -19.38 17.76 0.72
C ALA A 192 -19.90 16.91 -0.45
N ALA A 193 -19.00 16.17 -1.09
CA ALA A 193 -19.37 15.22 -2.13
C ALA A 193 -20.01 13.98 -1.47
N ALA A 194 -21.17 13.55 -1.95
CA ALA A 194 -21.84 12.34 -1.48
C ALA A 194 -22.44 11.56 -2.65
N ARG A 195 -22.63 10.25 -2.45
CA ARG A 195 -23.34 9.37 -3.38
C ARG A 195 -24.38 8.54 -2.65
N GLU A 196 -25.48 8.28 -3.32
CA GLU A 196 -26.46 7.29 -2.87
C GLU A 196 -26.16 5.94 -3.50
N HIS A 197 -26.24 4.88 -2.70
CA HIS A 197 -26.14 3.51 -3.17
C HIS A 197 -27.04 2.61 -2.30
N GLU A 198 -27.89 1.81 -2.93
CA GLU A 198 -28.86 0.93 -2.25
C GLU A 198 -29.70 1.64 -1.16
N GLY A 199 -30.09 2.91 -1.41
CA GLY A 199 -30.90 3.71 -0.48
C GLY A 199 -30.13 4.24 0.74
N ARG A 200 -28.80 4.11 0.76
CA ARG A 200 -27.92 4.66 1.79
C ARG A 200 -27.09 5.81 1.23
N THR A 201 -26.74 6.76 2.09
CA THR A 201 -25.91 7.91 1.72
C THR A 201 -24.47 7.67 2.15
N PHE A 202 -23.53 7.86 1.22
CA PHE A 202 -22.10 7.74 1.45
C PHE A 202 -21.43 9.08 1.20
N GLU A 203 -20.82 9.64 2.23
CA GLU A 203 -20.00 10.84 2.10
C GLU A 203 -18.63 10.45 1.52
N ILE A 204 -18.22 11.11 0.44
CA ILE A 204 -16.99 10.82 -0.28
C ILE A 204 -15.83 11.51 0.42
N TRP A 205 -14.91 10.70 0.95
CA TRP A 205 -13.72 11.20 1.60
C TRP A 205 -12.62 11.46 0.58
N ARG A 206 -11.65 12.31 0.94
CA ARG A 206 -10.58 12.73 0.02
C ARG A 206 -9.30 11.90 0.26
N PRO A 207 -8.68 11.34 -0.79
CA PRO A 207 -7.37 10.71 -0.66
C PRO A 207 -6.28 11.77 -0.40
N VAL A 208 -5.31 11.44 0.45
CA VAL A 208 -4.11 12.23 0.72
C VAL A 208 -2.87 11.34 0.65
N ASP A 209 -1.70 11.92 0.36
CA ASP A 209 -0.43 11.18 0.37
C ASP A 209 0.11 11.01 1.80
N SER A 210 -0.19 11.97 2.68
CA SER A 210 0.24 12.03 4.07
C SER A 210 -0.85 12.68 4.95
N PHE A 211 -0.88 12.30 6.23
CA PHE A 211 -1.71 12.94 7.25
C PHE A 211 -1.04 14.16 7.90
N ALA A 212 0.20 14.50 7.53
CA ALA A 212 0.87 15.68 8.05
C ALA A 212 0.10 16.96 7.69
N GLY A 213 -0.16 17.81 8.68
CA GLY A 213 -0.89 19.07 8.50
C GLY A 213 -2.40 18.92 8.27
N VAL A 214 -2.93 17.70 8.40
CA VAL A 214 -4.38 17.42 8.31
C VAL A 214 -5.03 17.68 9.67
N GLY A 215 -6.12 18.46 9.69
CA GLY A 215 -6.87 18.76 10.91
C GLY A 215 -7.64 17.54 11.47
N PRO A 216 -8.00 17.55 12.76
CA PRO A 216 -8.58 16.40 13.47
C PRO A 216 -9.93 15.92 12.92
N GLN A 217 -10.69 16.79 12.25
CA GLN A 217 -12.01 16.47 11.67
C GLN A 217 -11.95 16.28 10.14
N ALA A 218 -10.75 16.23 9.57
CA ALA A 218 -10.61 16.10 8.13
C ALA A 218 -11.01 14.68 7.68
N LYS A 219 -11.99 14.63 6.77
CA LYS A 219 -12.49 13.41 6.15
C LYS A 219 -11.55 12.96 5.03
N VAL A 220 -10.39 12.43 5.44
CA VAL A 220 -9.33 12.00 4.51
C VAL A 220 -8.83 10.60 4.82
N TYR A 221 -8.25 9.97 3.81
CA TYR A 221 -7.63 8.64 3.91
C TYR A 221 -6.37 8.56 3.05
N ARG A 222 -5.50 7.60 3.38
CA ARG A 222 -4.39 7.16 2.52
C ARG A 222 -4.75 5.83 1.90
N VAL A 223 -4.30 5.59 0.68
CA VAL A 223 -4.51 4.31 -0.02
C VAL A 223 -3.22 3.82 -0.62
N ASP A 224 -2.82 2.60 -0.26
CA ASP A 224 -1.88 1.81 -1.04
C ASP A 224 -2.67 0.97 -2.04
N ARG A 225 -2.64 1.42 -3.29
CA ARG A 225 -3.35 0.80 -4.40
C ARG A 225 -2.79 -0.56 -4.80
N CYS A 226 -1.52 -0.84 -4.54
CA CYS A 226 -0.93 -2.14 -4.87
C CYS A 226 -1.44 -3.22 -3.93
N SER A 227 -1.49 -2.93 -2.62
CA SER A 227 -2.00 -3.89 -1.63
C SER A 227 -3.52 -3.82 -1.42
N GLY A 228 -4.17 -2.74 -1.87
CA GLY A 228 -5.57 -2.43 -1.59
C GLY A 228 -5.80 -1.90 -0.17
N THR A 229 -4.74 -1.49 0.52
CA THR A 229 -4.83 -1.04 1.91
C THR A 229 -5.29 0.40 1.99
N VAL A 230 -6.35 0.64 2.75
CA VAL A 230 -6.86 1.97 3.07
C VAL A 230 -6.60 2.25 4.54
N THR A 231 -5.91 3.34 4.82
CA THR A 231 -5.70 3.85 6.18
C THR A 231 -6.50 5.13 6.36
N PHE A 232 -7.30 5.21 7.41
CA PHE A 232 -8.02 6.42 7.77
C PHE A 232 -7.16 7.31 8.67
N ALA A 233 -7.38 8.63 8.59
CA ALA A 233 -6.70 9.55 9.50
C ALA A 233 -6.97 9.15 10.96
N PRO A 234 -5.96 9.15 11.84
CA PRO A 234 -6.21 9.00 13.27
C PRO A 234 -7.05 10.18 13.76
N ALA A 235 -8.12 9.90 14.52
CA ALA A 235 -8.68 10.94 15.36
C ALA A 235 -7.56 11.38 16.31
N LEU A 236 -7.09 12.62 16.15
CA LEU A 236 -6.17 13.22 17.12
C LEU A 236 -6.90 13.19 18.46
N ASP A 237 -6.36 12.44 19.42
CA ASP A 237 -6.83 12.42 20.79
C ASP A 237 -6.75 13.86 21.36
N LEU A 238 -7.89 14.54 21.43
CA LEU A 238 -8.06 15.86 22.05
C LEU A 238 -8.14 15.70 23.59
N ARG A 239 -7.18 15.00 24.19
CA ARG A 239 -6.95 15.23 25.62
C ARG A 239 -6.35 16.62 25.73
N ASP A 240 -7.17 17.56 26.21
CA ASP A 240 -6.69 18.87 26.65
C ASP A 240 -5.45 18.65 27.54
N PRO A 241 -4.39 19.48 27.41
CA PRO A 241 -3.33 19.46 28.42
C PRO A 241 -4.02 19.62 29.78
N PRO A 242 -3.68 18.81 30.80
CA PRO A 242 -4.31 18.94 32.10
C PRO A 242 -4.17 20.40 32.54
N GLU A 243 -5.31 21.07 32.76
CA GLU A 243 -5.29 22.42 33.29
C GLU A 243 -4.41 22.43 34.55
N PRO A 244 -3.53 23.43 34.72
CA PRO A 244 -2.78 23.56 35.96
C PRO A 244 -3.78 23.86 37.08
N HIS A 245 -4.27 22.82 37.74
CA HIS A 245 -5.05 22.96 38.95
C HIS A 245 -4.19 23.69 39.98
N ALA A 246 -4.57 24.94 40.27
CA ALA A 246 -4.04 25.69 41.37
C ALA A 246 -4.40 24.95 42.67
N THR A 247 -3.40 24.32 43.28
CA THR A 247 -3.53 23.74 44.61
C THR A 247 -3.59 24.88 45.64
N ALA A 248 -4.79 25.32 45.97
CA ALA A 248 -5.01 26.15 47.15
C ALA A 248 -4.93 25.24 48.39
N VAL A 249 -3.81 25.29 49.09
CA VAL A 249 -3.66 24.70 50.42
C VAL A 249 -4.46 25.54 51.41
N GLY A 250 -5.69 25.10 51.70
CA GLY A 250 -6.46 25.60 52.85
C GLY A 250 -5.97 24.93 54.12
N GLY A 251 -5.19 25.65 54.92
CA GLY A 251 -4.82 25.23 56.27
C GLY A 251 -6.03 25.22 57.18
N ALA A 252 -6.40 24.03 57.66
CA ALA A 252 -7.31 23.87 58.79
C ALA A 252 -6.54 24.19 60.08
N THR A 253 -6.99 25.19 60.83
CA THR A 253 -6.60 25.38 62.22
C THR A 253 -7.48 24.52 63.10
N ASP A 254 -6.89 23.51 63.72
CA ASP A 254 -7.44 22.74 64.82
C ASP A 254 -7.79 23.66 66.00
N GLY A 255 -8.94 23.41 66.61
CA GLY A 255 -9.33 23.96 67.90
C GLY A 255 -9.21 22.90 68.98
N ASP A 256 -8.55 23.25 70.09
CA ASP A 256 -8.70 22.74 71.46
C ASP A 256 -7.75 23.62 72.33
N ALA A 257 -7.93 24.00 73.59
CA ALA A 257 -8.83 23.66 74.68
C ALA A 257 -8.74 24.79 75.74
N GLY A 258 -9.74 24.94 76.61
CA GLY A 258 -9.53 25.54 77.95
C GLY A 258 -10.75 26.31 78.50
N PRO A 259 -11.21 26.02 79.74
CA PRO A 259 -12.45 26.55 80.32
C PRO A 259 -12.43 28.04 80.69
#